data_AF-A0A3P6RFZ6-F1
#
_entry.id   AF-A0A3P6RFZ6-F1
#
_cell.length_a   1.000
_cell.length_b   1.000
_cell.length_c   1.000
_cell.angle_alpha   90.00
_cell.angle_beta   90.00
_cell.angle_gamma   90.00
#
_symmetry.space_group_name_H-M   'P 1'
#
loop_
_entity.id
_entity.type
_entity.pdbx_description
1 polymer ?
#
loop_
_entity_poly.entity_id
_entity_poly.type
_entity_poly.pdbx_seq_one_letter_code
_entity_poly.pdbx_strand_id
1 'polypeptide(L)'
;MYFVSETDMLKAMRMALMDEVMKSGKVISNENFTALYNFIGVLSEHFPTYSFSNNLQRQHRSRRSQSVLRMSTRARHVFIHMREFLNKHLPQMQVNASDWQQHFVNMERVFGNPFPTNASWVHCKGTRPQYRGYTCGLWTTFHALTVNAYMNSLERELQPLQILSSIKQWVDSFFGCLHCRQHFDRMTTKIFPMTERWIRQPSDMMMYLWRAHNIVNQRLHNDPTEDPQFEKYQFPAPFLCQSCQIGSDHFSKKEVHRFLMRFYGNIRAYQPDAQT
;
A
#
# COMPACT_ATOMS: atom_id res chain seq x y z
N MET A 1 19.72 -5.57 1.21
CA MET A 1 18.69 -6.57 0.88
C MET A 1 17.34 -5.86 0.75
N TYR A 2 16.64 -5.97 -0.38
CA TYR A 2 15.34 -5.33 -0.62
C TYR A 2 14.22 -6.33 -0.38
N PHE A 3 13.19 -5.97 0.38
CA PHE A 3 12.08 -6.85 0.73
C PHE A 3 10.87 -6.06 1.19
N VAL A 4 9.72 -6.73 1.25
CA VAL A 4 8.48 -6.16 1.81
C VAL A 4 8.37 -6.56 3.28
N SER A 5 8.09 -5.60 4.15
CA SER A 5 8.07 -5.76 5.60
C SER A 5 6.67 -5.58 6.16
N GLU A 6 6.16 -6.57 6.89
CA GLU A 6 4.89 -6.46 7.64
C GLU A 6 4.92 -5.26 8.59
N THR A 7 6.04 -5.05 9.28
CA THR A 7 6.26 -3.93 10.21
C THR A 7 6.11 -2.58 9.52
N ASP A 8 6.75 -2.40 8.34
CA ASP A 8 6.71 -1.11 7.63
C ASP A 8 5.32 -0.82 7.07
N MET A 9 4.62 -1.85 6.57
CA MET A 9 3.25 -1.68 6.09
C MET A 9 2.30 -1.28 7.22
N LEU A 10 2.36 -1.98 8.36
CA LEU A 10 1.49 -1.71 9.50
C LEU A 10 1.78 -0.34 10.12
N LYS A 11 3.06 0.03 10.27
CA LYS A 11 3.45 1.36 10.75
C LYS A 11 2.90 2.45 9.82
N ALA A 12 3.03 2.28 8.50
CA ALA A 12 2.50 3.24 7.54
C ALA A 12 0.96 3.31 7.57
N MET A 13 0.25 2.19 7.64
CA MET A 13 -1.23 2.22 7.72
C MET A 13 -1.73 2.86 9.01
N ARG A 14 -1.03 2.67 10.13
CA ARG A 14 -1.37 3.36 11.37
C ARG A 14 -1.22 4.87 11.23
N MET A 15 -0.09 5.35 10.70
CA MET A 15 0.16 6.77 10.46
C MET A 15 -0.85 7.36 9.47
N ALA A 16 -1.19 6.61 8.41
CA ALA A 16 -2.19 7.01 7.43
C ALA A 16 -3.58 7.21 8.05
N LEU A 17 -4.04 6.24 8.85
CA LEU A 17 -5.39 6.23 9.37
C LEU A 17 -5.56 7.04 10.66
N MET A 18 -4.48 7.28 11.39
CA MET A 18 -4.49 8.11 12.60
C MET A 18 -3.95 9.50 12.27
N ASP A 19 -2.67 9.62 11.99
CA ASP A 19 -1.99 10.92 11.98
C ASP A 19 -2.45 11.80 10.81
N GLU A 20 -2.61 11.24 9.60
CA GLU A 20 -3.03 12.02 8.43
C GLU A 20 -4.52 12.35 8.45
N VAL A 21 -5.37 11.39 8.82
CA VAL A 21 -6.81 11.63 8.95
C VAL A 21 -7.09 12.70 10.01
N MET A 22 -6.40 12.67 11.15
CA MET A 22 -6.58 13.66 12.21
C MET A 22 -6.14 15.08 11.83
N LYS A 23 -5.22 15.23 10.86
CA LYS A 23 -4.79 16.54 10.36
C LYS A 23 -5.78 17.16 9.38
N SER A 24 -6.71 16.38 8.83
CA SER A 24 -7.60 16.83 7.75
C SER A 24 -8.75 17.73 8.19
N GLY A 25 -8.99 17.88 9.50
CA GLY A 25 -10.02 18.75 10.07
C GLY A 25 -10.71 18.15 11.28
N LYS A 26 -11.61 18.91 11.92
CA LYS A 26 -12.40 18.43 13.06
C LYS A 26 -13.50 17.44 12.67
N VAL A 27 -14.04 17.59 11.46
CA VAL A 27 -15.12 16.75 10.92
C VAL A 27 -14.67 16.25 9.55
N ILE A 28 -14.80 14.95 9.33
CA ILE A 28 -14.55 14.27 8.06
C ILE A 28 -15.91 14.11 7.38
N SER A 29 -16.16 14.82 6.29
CA SER A 29 -17.47 14.83 5.62
C SER A 29 -17.36 14.73 4.10
N ASN A 30 -18.48 14.40 3.44
CA ASN A 30 -18.65 14.41 1.99
C ASN A 30 -17.54 13.62 1.25
N GLU A 31 -16.80 14.25 0.35
CA GLU A 31 -15.75 13.62 -0.44
C GLU A 31 -14.65 12.99 0.44
N ASN A 32 -14.27 13.63 1.53
CA ASN A 32 -13.29 13.07 2.48
C ASN A 32 -13.84 11.83 3.20
N PHE A 33 -15.13 11.86 3.56
CA PHE A 33 -15.80 10.68 4.13
C PHE A 33 -15.82 9.53 3.12
N THR A 34 -16.21 9.79 1.87
CA THR A 34 -16.23 8.80 0.78
C THR A 34 -14.84 8.23 0.51
N ALA A 35 -13.82 9.09 0.44
CA ALA A 35 -12.43 8.67 0.26
C ALA A 35 -11.95 7.74 1.38
N LEU A 36 -12.24 8.10 2.64
CA LEU A 36 -11.90 7.28 3.80
C LEU A 36 -12.66 5.96 3.81
N TYR A 37 -13.97 5.99 3.53
CA TYR A 37 -14.84 4.82 3.45
C TYR A 37 -14.35 3.81 2.40
N ASN A 38 -14.10 4.28 1.18
CA ASN A 38 -13.62 3.45 0.08
C ASN A 38 -12.24 2.84 0.39
N PHE A 39 -11.32 3.65 0.95
CA PHE A 39 -9.99 3.19 1.28
C PHE A 39 -9.98 2.14 2.41
N ILE A 40 -10.77 2.35 3.47
CA ILE A 40 -10.97 1.36 4.54
C ILE A 40 -11.62 0.09 4.00
N GLY A 41 -12.55 0.21 3.04
CA GLY A 41 -13.10 -0.93 2.29
C GLY A 41 -12.00 -1.77 1.67
N VAL A 42 -11.12 -1.16 0.87
CA VAL A 42 -9.98 -1.83 0.23
C VAL A 42 -9.06 -2.49 1.27
N LEU A 43 -8.75 -1.82 2.38
CA LEU A 43 -7.92 -2.41 3.45
C LEU A 43 -8.61 -3.62 4.10
N SER A 44 -9.90 -3.51 4.42
CA SER A 44 -10.66 -4.60 5.04
C SER A 44 -10.73 -5.85 4.14
N GLU A 45 -10.81 -5.66 2.83
CA GLU A 45 -10.99 -6.75 1.86
C GLU A 45 -9.66 -7.32 1.36
N HIS A 46 -8.63 -6.49 1.19
CA HIS A 46 -7.44 -6.85 0.43
C HIS A 46 -6.13 -6.69 1.18
N PHE A 47 -6.10 -6.24 2.43
CA PHE A 47 -4.85 -6.18 3.19
C PHE A 47 -4.26 -7.60 3.37
N PRO A 48 -2.97 -7.81 3.04
CA PRO A 48 -2.39 -9.16 2.99
C PRO A 48 -2.26 -9.78 4.38
N THR A 49 -2.87 -10.95 4.57
CA THR A 49 -2.80 -11.74 5.81
C THR A 49 -1.91 -12.98 5.69
N TYR A 50 -1.40 -13.24 4.49
CA TYR A 50 -0.51 -14.35 4.18
C TYR A 50 0.67 -13.84 3.35
N SER A 51 1.81 -14.47 3.53
CA SER A 51 3.00 -14.31 2.69
C SER A 51 3.20 -15.57 1.87
N PHE A 52 3.57 -15.40 0.60
CA PHE A 52 3.73 -16.48 -0.38
C PHE A 52 5.21 -16.74 -0.65
N SER A 53 5.67 -17.98 -0.45
CA SER A 53 7.05 -18.39 -0.75
C SER A 53 7.25 -18.87 -2.20
N ASN A 54 8.47 -18.73 -2.71
CA ASN A 54 8.87 -18.77 -4.12
C ASN A 54 9.03 -20.15 -4.79
N ASN A 55 8.74 -21.27 -4.13
CA ASN A 55 8.88 -22.57 -4.78
C ASN A 55 7.66 -22.85 -5.68
N LEU A 56 7.75 -22.34 -6.91
CA LEU A 56 6.74 -22.38 -7.96
C LEU A 56 6.89 -23.64 -8.84
N GLN A 57 5.78 -24.36 -9.03
CA GLN A 57 5.36 -24.78 -10.37
C GLN A 57 3.83 -24.73 -10.46
N ARG A 58 3.35 -24.35 -11.65
CA ARG A 58 1.93 -24.16 -12.00
C ARG A 58 1.20 -25.49 -12.06
N GLN A 59 1.00 -26.16 -10.93
CA GLN A 59 0.04 -27.27 -10.80
C GLN A 59 -0.19 -27.49 -9.31
N HIS A 60 -1.44 -27.24 -8.88
CA HIS A 60 -1.91 -27.30 -7.50
C HIS A 60 -1.25 -26.30 -6.53
N ARG A 61 -1.94 -25.15 -6.36
CA ARG A 61 -1.80 -24.24 -5.22
C ARG A 61 -2.19 -24.97 -3.93
N SER A 62 -1.32 -25.84 -3.44
CA SER A 62 -1.45 -26.38 -2.09
C SER A 62 -1.31 -25.21 -1.11
N ARG A 63 -2.25 -25.09 -0.17
CA ARG A 63 -2.21 -24.15 0.98
C ARG A 63 -0.91 -24.26 1.83
N ARG A 64 0.00 -25.20 1.53
CA ARG A 64 1.21 -25.53 2.30
C ARG A 64 2.39 -24.56 2.16
N SER A 65 2.42 -23.61 1.22
CA SER A 65 3.56 -22.67 1.06
C SER A 65 3.32 -21.24 1.57
N GLN A 66 2.22 -21.02 2.29
CA GLN A 66 1.84 -19.71 2.83
C GLN A 66 2.22 -19.61 4.30
N SER A 67 2.84 -18.50 4.70
CA SER A 67 3.03 -18.15 6.11
C SER A 67 2.05 -17.08 6.54
N VAL A 68 1.46 -17.23 7.73
CA VAL A 68 0.47 -16.29 8.26
C VAL A 68 1.17 -15.01 8.74
N LEU A 69 0.70 -13.86 8.28
CA LEU A 69 1.08 -12.54 8.77
C LEU A 69 0.19 -12.19 9.96
N ARG A 70 0.63 -12.54 11.17
CA ARG A 70 -0.20 -12.49 12.38
C ARG A 70 -0.66 -11.07 12.71
N MET A 71 0.21 -10.07 12.55
CA MET A 71 -0.14 -8.69 12.89
C MET A 71 -1.05 -8.10 11.80
N SER A 72 -0.79 -8.39 10.52
CA SER A 72 -1.70 -8.04 9.42
C SER A 72 -3.07 -8.69 9.56
N THR A 73 -3.13 -9.94 10.02
CA THR A 73 -4.40 -10.64 10.29
C THR A 73 -5.22 -9.89 11.34
N ARG A 74 -4.59 -9.48 12.44
CA ARG A 74 -5.24 -8.67 13.48
C ARG A 74 -5.62 -7.27 12.97
N ALA A 75 -4.72 -6.60 12.25
CA ALA A 75 -4.99 -5.29 11.65
C ALA A 75 -6.18 -5.32 10.68
N ARG A 76 -6.34 -6.40 9.91
CA ARG A 76 -7.50 -6.56 9.02
C ARG A 76 -8.82 -6.60 9.78
N HIS A 77 -8.86 -7.18 10.98
CA HIS A 77 -10.04 -7.10 11.86
C HIS A 77 -10.30 -5.66 12.33
N VAL A 78 -9.27 -4.90 12.67
CA VAL A 78 -9.42 -3.46 12.95
C VAL A 78 -10.05 -2.76 11.75
N PHE A 79 -9.55 -2.97 10.53
CA PHE A 79 -10.11 -2.35 9.32
C PHE A 79 -11.58 -2.74 9.06
N ILE A 80 -11.95 -3.99 9.31
CA ILE A 80 -13.35 -4.45 9.22
C ILE A 80 -14.24 -3.64 10.17
N HIS A 81 -13.86 -3.49 11.42
CA HIS A 81 -14.65 -2.72 12.39
C HIS A 81 -14.63 -1.21 12.11
N MET A 82 -13.52 -0.66 11.62
CA MET A 82 -13.51 0.73 11.13
C MET A 82 -14.50 0.92 9.96
N ARG A 83 -14.63 -0.07 9.07
CA ARG A 83 -15.61 -0.03 7.99
C ARG A 83 -17.04 -0.06 8.52
N GLU A 84 -17.32 -0.93 9.49
CA GLU A 84 -18.64 -0.99 10.15
C GLU A 84 -18.99 0.32 10.85
N PHE A 85 -18.01 0.96 11.47
CA PHE A 85 -18.17 2.28 12.07
C PHE A 85 -18.55 3.32 11.01
N LEU A 86 -17.85 3.38 9.88
CA LEU A 86 -18.21 4.29 8.79
C LEU A 86 -19.56 3.92 8.16
N ASN A 87 -19.91 2.62 8.05
CA ASN A 87 -21.21 2.18 7.55
C ASN A 87 -22.37 2.78 8.35
N LYS A 88 -22.23 2.87 9.68
CA LYS A 88 -23.24 3.49 10.56
C LYS A 88 -23.40 5.00 10.33
N HIS A 89 -22.38 5.65 9.75
CA HIS A 89 -22.35 7.08 9.46
C HIS A 89 -22.59 7.40 7.97
N LEU A 90 -22.83 6.38 7.13
CA LEU A 90 -23.15 6.58 5.71
C LEU A 90 -24.34 7.52 5.48
N PRO A 91 -25.46 7.45 6.24
CA PRO A 91 -26.60 8.34 6.01
C PRO A 91 -26.26 9.83 6.19
N GLN A 92 -25.35 10.15 7.11
CA GLN A 92 -24.92 11.52 7.37
C GLN A 92 -23.71 11.93 6.53
N MET A 93 -23.00 10.96 5.95
CA MET A 93 -21.72 11.14 5.25
C MET A 93 -20.72 12.00 6.03
N GLN A 94 -20.71 11.87 7.36
CA GLN A 94 -19.82 12.65 8.21
C GLN A 94 -19.48 11.93 9.51
N VAL A 95 -18.30 12.22 10.06
CA VAL A 95 -17.87 11.78 11.38
C VAL A 95 -16.90 12.77 12.00
N ASN A 96 -16.94 12.96 13.32
CA ASN A 96 -15.93 13.77 14.00
C ASN A 96 -14.59 13.02 14.00
N ALA A 97 -13.50 13.75 13.79
CA ALA A 97 -12.15 13.19 13.82
C ALA A 97 -11.83 12.56 15.19
N SER A 98 -12.32 13.16 16.29
CA SER A 98 -12.20 12.58 17.64
C SER A 98 -12.89 11.22 17.78
N ASP A 99 -14.09 11.08 17.20
CA ASP A 99 -14.87 9.84 17.29
C ASP A 99 -14.19 8.74 16.47
N TRP A 100 -13.70 9.10 15.28
CA TRP A 100 -12.85 8.23 14.46
C TRP A 100 -11.61 7.75 15.22
N GLN A 101 -10.86 8.67 15.83
CA GLN A 101 -9.64 8.37 16.58
C GLN A 101 -9.93 7.44 17.76
N GLN A 102 -10.96 7.76 18.55
CA GLN A 102 -11.34 6.98 19.71
C GLN A 102 -11.77 5.57 19.30
N HIS A 103 -12.55 5.46 18.23
CA HIS A 103 -12.97 4.16 17.71
C HIS A 103 -11.77 3.33 17.21
N PHE A 104 -10.84 3.95 16.48
CA PHE A 104 -9.63 3.28 15.99
C PHE A 104 -8.78 2.74 17.14
N VAL A 105 -8.48 3.58 18.15
CA VAL A 105 -7.67 3.15 19.32
C VAL A 105 -8.38 2.05 20.11
N ASN A 106 -9.70 2.10 20.23
CA ASN A 106 -10.47 1.04 20.88
C ASN A 106 -10.34 -0.28 20.12
N MET A 107 -10.51 -0.27 18.79
CA MET A 107 -10.38 -1.48 17.97
C MET A 107 -8.93 -1.99 17.94
N GLU A 108 -7.94 -1.10 17.88
CA GLU A 108 -6.52 -1.44 17.99
C GLU A 108 -6.27 -2.23 19.29
N ARG A 109 -6.80 -1.79 20.44
CA ARG A 109 -6.69 -2.51 21.72
C ARG A 109 -7.40 -3.86 21.71
N VAL A 110 -8.63 -3.92 21.21
CA VAL A 110 -9.43 -5.17 21.14
C VAL A 110 -8.72 -6.25 20.34
N PHE A 111 -8.07 -5.88 19.23
CA PHE A 111 -7.32 -6.81 18.38
C PHE A 111 -5.84 -6.95 18.76
N GLY A 112 -5.46 -6.56 19.98
CA GLY A 112 -4.14 -6.81 20.55
C GLY A 112 -3.04 -5.94 19.98
N ASN A 113 -3.33 -4.66 19.73
CA ASN A 113 -2.45 -3.60 19.25
C ASN A 113 -1.56 -4.03 18.06
N PRO A 114 -2.16 -4.36 16.90
CA PRO A 114 -1.43 -4.94 15.78
C PRO A 114 -0.50 -3.96 15.07
N PHE A 115 -0.63 -2.65 15.31
CA PHE A 115 0.18 -1.65 14.64
C PHE A 115 1.36 -1.23 15.52
N PRO A 116 2.60 -1.32 15.02
CA PRO A 116 3.77 -0.97 15.82
C PRO A 116 3.91 0.54 15.97
N THR A 117 3.88 1.04 17.21
CA THR A 117 4.05 2.47 17.53
C THR A 117 5.53 2.83 17.71
N ASN A 118 6.29 2.01 18.44
CA ASN A 118 7.68 2.29 18.82
C ASN A 118 8.74 1.54 18.00
N ALA A 119 8.34 0.77 16.98
CA ALA A 119 9.30 0.05 16.14
C ALA A 119 10.05 1.00 15.20
N SER A 120 11.34 0.73 14.98
CA SER A 120 12.07 1.34 13.86
C SER A 120 11.53 0.84 12.52
N TRP A 121 11.61 1.69 11.49
CA TRP A 121 11.47 1.20 10.11
C TRP A 121 12.52 0.12 9.84
N VAL A 122 12.15 -0.88 9.05
CA VAL A 122 13.03 -2.03 8.75
C VAL A 122 13.57 -1.92 7.32
N HIS A 123 12.77 -2.26 6.30
CA HIS A 123 13.15 -2.05 4.91
C HIS A 123 13.07 -0.57 4.53
N CYS A 124 12.10 0.16 5.09
CA CYS A 124 11.87 1.56 4.79
C CYS A 124 12.72 2.54 5.60
N LYS A 125 13.69 2.07 6.38
CA LYS A 125 14.62 2.94 7.13
C LYS A 125 15.47 3.76 6.16
N GLY A 126 15.40 5.08 6.29
CA GLY A 126 16.30 6.01 5.60
C GLY A 126 17.67 6.04 6.27
N THR A 127 18.67 6.54 5.56
CA THR A 127 20.01 6.81 6.12
C THR A 127 19.97 7.86 7.23
N ARG A 128 18.99 8.77 7.16
CA ARG A 128 18.69 9.80 8.16
C ARG A 128 17.18 9.91 8.36
N PRO A 129 16.70 10.47 9.50
CA PRO A 129 15.27 10.50 9.83
C PRO A 129 14.36 11.19 8.80
N GLN A 130 14.87 12.16 8.04
CA GLN A 130 14.10 12.86 7.01
C GLN A 130 13.84 12.03 5.76
N TYR A 131 14.60 10.94 5.55
CA TYR A 131 14.52 10.14 4.33
C TYR A 131 13.62 8.92 4.50
N ARG A 132 12.97 8.52 3.39
CA ARG A 132 12.18 7.30 3.26
C ARG A 132 11.06 7.21 4.32
N GLY A 133 11.10 6.21 5.20
CA GLY A 133 10.14 6.01 6.28
C GLY A 133 8.71 5.86 5.78
N TYR A 134 7.84 6.76 6.24
CA TYR A 134 6.40 6.69 6.03
C TYR A 134 5.99 6.56 4.55
N THR A 135 6.56 7.37 3.67
CA THR A 135 6.21 7.36 2.24
C THR A 135 6.64 6.06 1.57
N CYS A 136 7.79 5.49 1.95
CA CYS A 136 8.21 4.16 1.52
C CYS A 136 7.24 3.07 2.00
N GLY A 137 6.80 3.14 3.26
CA GLY A 137 5.85 2.19 3.83
C GLY A 137 4.47 2.25 3.16
N LEU A 138 3.98 3.46 2.83
CA LEU A 138 2.75 3.66 2.06
C LEU A 138 2.82 2.99 0.70
N TRP A 139 3.84 3.32 -0.11
CA TRP A 139 4.02 2.71 -1.43
C TRP A 139 4.12 1.20 -1.35
N THR A 140 4.92 0.69 -0.40
CA THR A 140 5.07 -0.75 -0.15
C THR A 140 3.71 -1.40 0.11
N THR A 141 2.88 -0.76 0.94
CA THR A 141 1.55 -1.25 1.27
C THR A 141 0.61 -1.22 0.06
N PHE A 142 0.57 -0.13 -0.71
CA PHE A 142 -0.27 -0.03 -1.90
C PHE A 142 0.07 -1.10 -2.94
N HIS A 143 1.37 -1.34 -3.17
CA HIS A 143 1.79 -2.43 -4.06
C HIS A 143 1.38 -3.80 -3.52
N ALA A 144 1.63 -4.10 -2.24
CA ALA A 144 1.21 -5.36 -1.63
C ALA A 144 -0.31 -5.57 -1.66
N LEU A 145 -1.10 -4.51 -1.46
CA LEU A 145 -2.55 -4.52 -1.61
C LEU A 145 -2.97 -4.91 -3.02
N THR A 146 -2.40 -4.28 -4.06
CA THR A 146 -2.73 -4.62 -5.45
C THR A 146 -2.38 -6.06 -5.82
N VAL A 147 -1.23 -6.58 -5.34
CA VAL A 147 -0.82 -7.97 -5.56
C VAL A 147 -1.75 -8.95 -4.86
N ASN A 148 -2.12 -8.67 -3.60
CA ASN A 148 -3.03 -9.53 -2.85
C ASN A 148 -4.45 -9.50 -3.44
N ALA A 149 -4.94 -8.33 -3.87
CA ALA A 149 -6.21 -8.20 -4.57
C ALA A 149 -6.24 -9.02 -5.87
N TYR A 150 -5.16 -8.97 -6.67
CA TYR A 150 -5.03 -9.77 -7.88
C TYR A 150 -5.03 -11.29 -7.59
N MET A 151 -4.35 -11.71 -6.51
CA MET A 151 -4.37 -13.11 -6.11
C MET A 151 -5.78 -13.59 -5.74
N ASN A 152 -6.55 -12.75 -5.06
CA ASN A 152 -7.94 -13.04 -4.66
C ASN A 152 -8.92 -12.98 -5.84
N SER A 153 -8.65 -12.17 -6.87
CA SER A 153 -9.54 -12.06 -8.05
C SER A 153 -9.57 -13.31 -8.92
N LEU A 154 -8.72 -14.30 -8.62
CA LEU A 154 -8.74 -15.60 -9.27
C LEU A 154 -9.90 -16.48 -8.79
N GLU A 155 -10.54 -16.08 -7.68
CA GLU A 155 -11.67 -16.78 -7.07
C GLU A 155 -12.95 -15.91 -7.03
N ARG A 156 -12.84 -14.60 -7.26
CA ARG A 156 -13.94 -13.62 -7.14
C ARG A 156 -13.82 -12.53 -8.19
N GLU A 157 -14.94 -11.98 -8.64
CA GLU A 157 -14.95 -10.80 -9.49
C GLU A 157 -14.34 -9.60 -8.76
N LEU A 158 -13.52 -8.82 -9.47
CA LEU A 158 -12.78 -7.68 -8.93
C LEU A 158 -12.93 -6.51 -9.89
N GLN A 159 -13.21 -5.32 -9.35
CA GLN A 159 -13.20 -4.06 -10.10
C GLN A 159 -11.83 -3.36 -9.92
N PRO A 160 -10.83 -3.63 -10.79
CA PRO A 160 -9.45 -3.18 -10.55
C PRO A 160 -9.29 -1.66 -10.49
N LEU A 161 -10.10 -0.92 -11.26
CA LEU A 161 -10.09 0.54 -11.25
C LEU A 161 -10.58 1.11 -9.92
N GLN A 162 -11.54 0.45 -9.27
CA GLN A 162 -12.09 0.92 -7.99
C GLN A 162 -11.05 0.88 -6.87
N ILE A 163 -10.19 -0.14 -6.85
CA ILE A 163 -9.11 -0.26 -5.85
C ILE A 163 -8.11 0.87 -5.99
N LEU A 164 -7.62 1.11 -7.21
CA LEU A 164 -6.68 2.21 -7.46
C LEU A 164 -7.31 3.58 -7.24
N SER A 165 -8.58 3.76 -7.63
CA SER A 165 -9.33 4.99 -7.39
C SER A 165 -9.50 5.26 -5.90
N SER A 166 -9.73 4.24 -5.08
CA SER A 166 -9.83 4.37 -3.62
C SER A 166 -8.51 4.82 -2.99
N ILE A 167 -7.38 4.28 -3.47
CA ILE A 167 -6.05 4.73 -3.06
C ILE A 167 -5.82 6.19 -3.49
N LYS A 168 -6.16 6.53 -4.74
CA LYS A 168 -6.02 7.91 -5.26
C LYS A 168 -6.83 8.89 -4.42
N GLN A 169 -8.11 8.62 -4.20
CA GLN A 169 -9.00 9.48 -3.40
C GLN A 169 -8.46 9.67 -1.99
N TRP A 170 -7.95 8.62 -1.34
CA TRP A 170 -7.33 8.76 -0.02
C TRP A 170 -6.09 9.66 -0.06
N VAL A 171 -5.20 9.48 -1.05
CA VAL A 171 -4.04 10.36 -1.23
C VAL A 171 -4.49 11.80 -1.43
N ASP A 172 -5.48 12.02 -2.29
CA ASP A 172 -6.01 13.33 -2.63
C ASP A 172 -6.73 14.00 -1.48
N SER A 173 -7.26 13.28 -0.50
CA SER A 173 -7.95 13.85 0.66
C SER A 173 -7.01 14.05 1.85
N PHE A 174 -6.19 13.04 2.18
CA PHE A 174 -5.56 12.94 3.50
C PHE A 174 -4.04 13.04 3.50
N PHE A 175 -3.34 12.72 2.40
CA PHE A 175 -1.88 12.67 2.45
C PHE A 175 -1.27 14.04 2.79
N GLY A 176 -0.36 14.10 3.76
CA GLY A 176 0.06 15.37 4.35
C GLY A 176 0.94 16.24 3.44
N CYS A 177 1.67 15.63 2.50
CA CYS A 177 2.52 16.35 1.57
C CYS A 177 1.70 16.93 0.40
N LEU A 178 1.31 18.21 0.50
CA LEU A 178 0.54 18.90 -0.54
C LEU A 178 1.24 18.88 -1.92
N HIS A 179 2.54 19.17 -1.96
CA HIS A 179 3.33 19.11 -3.21
C HIS A 179 3.29 17.71 -3.83
N CYS A 180 3.41 16.67 -3.01
CA CYS A 180 3.35 15.28 -3.47
C CYS A 180 1.95 14.92 -4.00
N ARG A 181 0.88 15.41 -3.35
CA ARG A 181 -0.51 15.23 -3.79
C ARG A 181 -0.75 15.84 -5.16
N GLN A 182 -0.36 17.10 -5.36
CA GLN A 182 -0.53 17.78 -6.65
C GLN A 182 0.18 17.05 -7.78
N HIS A 183 1.37 16.54 -7.51
CA HIS A 183 2.11 15.72 -8.47
C HIS A 183 1.43 14.37 -8.75
N PHE A 184 0.95 13.68 -7.72
CA PHE A 184 0.25 12.41 -7.87
C PHE A 184 -1.06 12.58 -8.64
N ASP A 185 -1.82 13.63 -8.35
CA ASP A 185 -3.03 13.99 -9.08
C ASP A 185 -2.72 14.32 -10.55
N ARG A 186 -1.76 15.21 -10.82
CA ARG A 186 -1.36 15.54 -12.21
C ARG A 186 -0.90 14.29 -12.98
N MET A 187 -0.16 13.40 -12.33
CA MET A 187 0.28 12.16 -12.94
C MET A 187 -0.93 11.28 -13.31
N THR A 188 -1.84 11.07 -12.37
CA THR A 188 -2.97 10.13 -12.52
C THR A 188 -4.17 10.70 -13.28
N THR A 189 -4.20 12.00 -13.56
CA THR A 189 -5.26 12.64 -14.37
C THR A 189 -4.80 13.06 -15.76
N LYS A 190 -3.52 13.45 -15.93
CA LYS A 190 -3.01 14.03 -17.20
C LYS A 190 -1.91 13.20 -17.85
N ILE A 191 -0.88 12.80 -17.11
CA ILE A 191 0.34 12.18 -17.70
C ILE A 191 0.12 10.70 -18.00
N PHE A 192 -0.42 9.96 -17.03
CA PHE A 192 -0.73 8.54 -17.13
C PHE A 192 -2.12 8.29 -16.50
N PRO A 193 -3.21 8.66 -17.20
CA PRO A 193 -4.54 8.70 -16.61
C PRO A 193 -5.00 7.35 -16.04
N MET A 194 -5.53 7.37 -14.81
CA MET A 194 -6.11 6.19 -14.15
C MET A 194 -7.53 5.94 -14.67
N THR A 195 -7.65 5.29 -15.83
CA THR A 195 -8.94 5.04 -16.49
C THR A 195 -9.08 3.58 -16.92
N GLU A 196 -10.32 3.17 -17.22
CA GLU A 196 -10.63 1.83 -17.74
C GLU A 196 -9.87 1.49 -19.03
N ARG A 197 -9.42 2.51 -19.78
CA ARG A 197 -8.56 2.29 -20.95
C ARG A 197 -7.27 1.56 -20.56
N TRP A 198 -6.68 1.93 -19.42
CA TRP A 198 -5.39 1.42 -18.94
C TRP A 198 -5.53 0.29 -17.93
N ILE A 199 -6.67 0.19 -17.24
CA ILE A 199 -6.91 -0.77 -16.15
C ILE A 199 -8.17 -1.57 -16.50
N ARG A 200 -7.99 -2.63 -17.31
CA ARG A 200 -9.11 -3.46 -17.82
C ARG A 200 -9.22 -4.77 -17.06
N GLN A 201 -8.09 -5.39 -16.79
CA GLN A 201 -8.01 -6.69 -16.15
C GLN A 201 -7.37 -6.55 -14.76
N PRO A 202 -7.62 -7.50 -13.84
CA PRO A 202 -7.06 -7.46 -12.50
C PRO A 202 -5.54 -7.25 -12.46
N SER A 203 -4.76 -7.87 -13.35
CA SER A 203 -3.29 -7.66 -13.37
C SER A 203 -2.87 -6.24 -13.73
N ASP A 204 -3.72 -5.50 -14.46
CA ASP A 204 -3.39 -4.14 -14.89
C ASP A 204 -3.28 -3.18 -13.71
N MET A 205 -3.97 -3.43 -12.58
CA MET A 205 -3.89 -2.54 -11.42
C MET A 205 -2.48 -2.53 -10.80
N MET A 206 -1.87 -3.71 -10.67
CA MET A 206 -0.51 -3.88 -10.17
C MET A 206 0.49 -3.26 -11.16
N MET A 207 0.31 -3.51 -12.46
CA MET A 207 1.18 -2.97 -13.51
C MET A 207 1.06 -1.44 -13.65
N TYR A 208 -0.15 -0.90 -13.50
CA TYR A 208 -0.41 0.54 -13.53
C TYR A 208 0.31 1.22 -12.36
N LEU A 209 0.10 0.72 -11.12
CA LEU A 209 0.72 1.30 -9.94
C LEU A 209 2.26 1.23 -10.01
N TRP A 210 2.80 0.11 -10.52
CA TRP A 210 4.23 -0.03 -10.78
C TRP A 210 4.75 1.04 -11.74
N ARG A 211 4.09 1.21 -12.89
CA ARG A 211 4.50 2.21 -13.89
C ARG A 211 4.36 3.64 -13.35
N ALA A 212 3.28 3.93 -12.64
CA ALA A 212 3.05 5.21 -11.99
C ALA A 212 4.16 5.53 -10.97
N HIS A 213 4.54 4.57 -10.13
CA HIS A 213 5.64 4.75 -9.17
C HIS A 213 6.98 4.98 -9.87
N ASN A 214 7.21 4.35 -11.02
CA ASN A 214 8.42 4.59 -11.83
C ASN A 214 8.47 5.96 -12.50
N ILE A 215 7.32 6.56 -12.85
CA ILE A 215 7.24 7.98 -13.27
C ILE A 215 7.66 8.88 -12.10
N VAL A 216 7.23 8.56 -10.87
CA VAL A 216 7.66 9.29 -9.66
C VAL A 216 9.16 9.11 -9.41
N ASN A 217 9.69 7.90 -9.54
CA ASN A 217 11.13 7.64 -9.39
C ASN A 217 11.95 8.45 -10.39
N GLN A 218 11.54 8.49 -11.67
CA GLN A 218 12.23 9.27 -12.69
C GLN A 218 12.30 10.75 -12.33
N ARG A 219 11.19 11.32 -11.84
CA ARG A 219 11.14 12.73 -11.45
C ARG A 219 12.01 13.03 -10.22
N LEU A 220 12.06 12.09 -9.27
CA LEU A 220 12.76 12.27 -8.00
C LEU A 220 14.24 11.83 -8.05
N HIS A 221 14.72 11.32 -9.19
CA HIS A 221 16.11 10.94 -9.34
C HIS A 221 17.00 12.19 -9.34
N ASN A 222 18.02 12.22 -8.47
CA ASN A 222 18.87 13.37 -8.14
C ASN A 222 18.14 14.57 -7.52
N ASP A 223 16.91 14.38 -7.03
CA ASP A 223 16.20 15.42 -6.29
C ASP A 223 16.84 15.61 -4.90
N PRO A 224 16.88 16.82 -4.32
CA PRO A 224 17.45 17.05 -2.98
C PRO A 224 16.80 16.22 -1.86
N THR A 225 15.59 15.70 -2.08
CA THR A 225 14.88 14.81 -1.15
C THR A 225 15.21 13.33 -1.32
N GLU A 226 16.03 12.97 -2.32
CA GLU A 226 16.54 11.62 -2.54
C GLU A 226 17.50 11.22 -1.42
N ASP A 227 17.37 9.99 -0.94
CA ASP A 227 18.31 9.43 0.03
C ASP A 227 19.56 8.95 -0.72
N PRO A 228 20.76 9.48 -0.43
CA PRO A 228 21.96 9.15 -1.19
C PRO A 228 22.37 7.67 -1.21
N GLN A 229 21.91 6.85 -0.24
CA GLN A 229 22.16 5.40 -0.27
C GLN A 229 21.01 4.60 -0.88
N PHE A 230 19.93 5.26 -1.30
CA PHE A 230 18.74 4.64 -1.89
C PHE A 230 18.27 5.44 -3.10
N GLU A 231 19.14 5.51 -4.12
CA GLU A 231 18.87 6.13 -5.41
C GLU A 231 17.56 5.61 -6.05
N LYS A 232 16.86 6.50 -6.75
CA LYS A 232 15.63 6.27 -7.49
C LYS A 232 15.93 5.62 -8.83
N TYR A 233 16.13 4.30 -8.81
CA TYR A 233 16.14 3.51 -10.04
C TYR A 233 14.74 3.38 -10.65
N GLN A 234 14.69 3.19 -11.97
CA GLN A 234 13.56 2.51 -12.58
C GLN A 234 13.46 1.10 -12.00
N PHE A 235 12.42 0.86 -11.22
CA PHE A 235 12.23 -0.36 -10.46
C PHE A 235 11.57 -1.45 -11.33
N PRO A 236 11.94 -2.73 -11.20
CA PRO A 236 13.07 -3.23 -10.43
C PRO A 236 14.40 -2.84 -11.07
N ALA A 237 15.37 -2.48 -10.23
CA ALA A 237 16.75 -2.31 -10.67
C ALA A 237 17.32 -3.64 -11.21
N PRO A 238 18.33 -3.62 -12.10
CA PRO A 238 18.86 -4.83 -12.73
C PRO A 238 19.33 -5.88 -11.71
N PHE A 239 19.92 -5.45 -10.59
CA PHE A 239 20.35 -6.34 -9.51
C PHE A 239 19.20 -7.02 -8.75
N LEU A 240 17.96 -6.54 -8.88
CA LEU A 240 16.75 -7.19 -8.33
C LEU A 240 16.08 -8.12 -9.33
N CYS A 241 16.15 -7.79 -10.61
CA CYS A 241 15.55 -8.58 -11.68
C CYS A 241 16.22 -8.31 -13.03
N GLN A 242 17.29 -9.05 -13.31
CA GLN A 242 18.03 -8.92 -14.57
C GLN A 242 17.14 -9.24 -15.79
N SER A 243 16.25 -10.24 -15.67
CA SER A 243 15.32 -10.60 -16.76
C SER A 243 14.20 -9.58 -16.99
N CYS A 244 13.99 -8.64 -16.06
CA CYS A 244 12.95 -7.63 -16.21
C CYS A 244 13.32 -6.55 -17.22
N GLN A 245 14.61 -6.30 -17.47
CA GLN A 245 15.06 -5.30 -18.43
C GLN A 245 15.30 -5.91 -19.82
N ILE A 246 14.90 -5.18 -20.86
CA ILE A 246 15.16 -5.47 -22.26
C ILE A 246 15.97 -4.28 -22.79
N GLY A 247 17.27 -4.46 -22.96
CA GLY A 247 18.17 -3.34 -23.29
C GLY A 247 18.32 -2.35 -22.12
N SER A 248 18.66 -1.09 -22.42
CA SER A 248 18.89 -0.04 -21.41
C SER A 248 17.59 0.53 -20.82
N ASP A 249 16.53 0.68 -21.62
CA ASP A 249 15.39 1.54 -21.27
C ASP A 249 14.01 0.89 -21.37
N HIS A 250 13.95 -0.43 -21.63
CA HIS A 250 12.68 -1.15 -21.75
C HIS A 250 12.52 -2.25 -20.71
N PHE A 251 11.27 -2.52 -20.34
CA PHE A 251 10.92 -3.60 -19.42
C PHE A 251 10.12 -4.70 -20.12
N SER A 252 10.48 -5.95 -19.83
CA SER A 252 9.64 -7.11 -20.15
C SER A 252 8.43 -7.11 -19.22
N LYS A 253 7.24 -6.77 -19.76
CA LYS A 253 5.98 -6.78 -18.99
C LYS A 253 5.74 -8.13 -18.28
N LYS A 254 6.10 -9.23 -18.96
CA LYS A 254 5.94 -10.59 -18.44
C LYS A 254 6.85 -10.85 -17.23
N GLU A 255 8.11 -10.47 -17.32
CA GLU A 255 9.07 -10.68 -16.23
C GLU A 255 8.81 -9.72 -15.07
N VAL A 256 8.45 -8.46 -15.35
CA VAL A 256 8.00 -7.49 -14.32
C VAL A 256 6.78 -8.02 -13.58
N HIS A 257 5.77 -8.51 -14.30
CA HIS A 257 4.59 -9.10 -13.65
C HIS A 257 4.98 -10.21 -12.68
N ARG A 258 5.83 -11.17 -13.11
CA ARG A 258 6.31 -12.24 -12.23
C ARG A 258 7.12 -11.72 -11.05
N PHE A 259 7.95 -10.70 -11.29
CA PHE A 259 8.74 -10.06 -10.25
C PHE A 259 7.85 -9.40 -9.19
N LEU A 260 6.86 -8.61 -9.59
CA LEU A 260 5.95 -7.91 -8.66
C LEU A 260 5.17 -8.90 -7.80
N MET A 261 4.65 -9.97 -8.41
CA MET A 261 3.97 -11.06 -7.69
C MET A 261 4.87 -11.69 -6.63
N ARG A 262 6.12 -11.99 -6.99
CA ARG A 262 7.11 -12.55 -6.06
C ARG A 262 7.50 -11.56 -4.97
N PHE A 263 7.81 -10.32 -5.34
CA PHE A 263 8.39 -9.33 -4.44
C PHE A 263 7.36 -8.86 -3.42
N TYR A 264 6.15 -8.52 -3.87
CA TYR A 264 5.07 -8.03 -3.01
C TYR A 264 4.19 -9.12 -2.42
N GLY A 265 4.24 -10.35 -2.95
CA GLY A 265 3.63 -11.53 -2.34
C GLY A 265 4.49 -12.15 -1.23
N ASN A 266 5.81 -11.98 -1.27
CA ASN A 266 6.73 -12.47 -0.24
C ASN A 266 7.00 -11.38 0.80
N ILE A 267 6.13 -11.35 1.82
CA ILE A 267 6.18 -10.39 2.91
C ILE A 267 6.95 -11.01 4.08
N ARG A 268 7.98 -10.31 4.56
CA ARG A 268 8.68 -10.67 5.79
C ARG A 268 7.80 -10.34 6.99
N ALA A 269 7.43 -11.38 7.73
CA ALA A 269 6.59 -11.25 8.91
C ALA A 269 7.26 -10.39 10.00
N TYR A 270 6.44 -9.79 10.85
CA TYR A 270 6.84 -9.06 12.04
C TYR A 270 7.68 -9.95 12.96
N GLN A 271 8.83 -9.43 13.39
CA GLN A 271 9.71 -10.10 14.33
C GLN A 271 9.83 -9.22 15.60
N PRO A 272 9.35 -9.70 16.77
CA PRO A 272 9.46 -8.95 18.02
C PRO A 272 10.92 -8.70 18.42
N ASP A 273 11.79 -9.69 18.21
CA ASP A 273 13.15 -9.73 18.77
C ASP A 273 14.22 -9.07 17.88
N ALA A 274 13.84 -8.54 16.72
CA ALA A 274 14.77 -7.86 15.80
C ALA A 274 14.87 -6.34 16.05
N GLN A 275 14.31 -5.85 17.15
CA GLN A 275 14.21 -4.43 17.51
C GLN A 275 15.15 -4.01 18.65
N THR A 276 15.99 -4.93 19.16
CA THR A 276 17.11 -4.61 20.06
C THR A 276 18.37 -4.32 19.26
#